data_AF-A0A365XUK1-F1
#
_entry.id   AF-A0A365XUK1-F1
#
_cell.length_a   1.000
_cell.length_b   1.000
_cell.length_c   1.000
_cell.angle_alpha   90.00
_cell.angle_beta   90.00
_cell.angle_gamma   90.00
#
_symmetry.space_group_name_H-M   'P 1'
#
loop_
_entity.id
_entity.type
_entity.pdbx_description
1 polymer ?
#
loop_
_entity_poly.entity_id
_entity_poly.type
_entity_poly.pdbx_seq_one_letter_code
_entity_poly.pdbx_strand_id
1 'polypeptide(L)' 'MTAISHEKLLELGFTFQQAKRSYKIEIDGAGFGVVQNGPRWLFSPLPMEHVSLVTVNSVEELEELVYTETGKRLITGQTA' A
#
# COMPACT_ATOMS: atom_id res chain seq x y z
N MET A 1 6.75 5.26 14.09
CA MET A 1 6.40 5.97 12.85
C MET A 1 7.52 5.75 11.87
N THR A 2 7.35 4.72 11.04
CA THR A 2 8.27 4.33 9.99
C THR A 2 7.85 5.05 8.71
N ALA A 3 8.78 5.78 8.08
CA ALA A 3 8.50 6.46 6.83
C ALA A 3 8.24 5.46 5.71
N ILE A 4 7.30 5.78 4.82
CA ILE A 4 7.06 4.97 3.62
C ILE A 4 8.22 5.18 2.65
N SER A 5 8.82 4.08 2.20
CA SER A 5 9.87 4.04 1.19
C SER A 5 9.64 2.89 0.23
N HIS A 6 10.32 2.91 -0.92
CA HIS A 6 10.31 1.81 -1.88
C HIS A 6 10.64 0.47 -1.20
N GLU A 7 11.78 0.41 -0.52
CA GLU A 7 12.25 -0.80 0.17
C GLU A 7 11.22 -1.29 1.17
N LYS A 8 10.62 -0.38 1.94
CA LYS A 8 9.66 -0.77 2.96
C LYS A 8 8.36 -1.33 2.40
N LEU A 9 7.87 -0.80 1.28
CA LEU A 9 6.71 -1.35 0.58
C LEU A 9 7.00 -2.75 0.05
N LEU A 10 8.19 -2.98 -0.52
CA LEU A 10 8.59 -4.31 -0.97
C LEU A 10 8.69 -5.31 0.20
N GLU A 11 9.26 -4.91 1.34
CA GLU A 11 9.32 -5.74 2.56
C GLU A 11 7.94 -6.17 3.07
N LEU A 12 6.94 -5.31 2.90
CA LEU A 12 5.54 -5.55 3.28
C LEU A 12 4.79 -6.43 2.28
N GLY A 13 5.43 -6.86 1.19
CA GLY A 13 4.84 -7.71 0.16
C GLY A 13 4.17 -6.95 -0.99
N PHE A 14 4.34 -5.62 -1.08
CA PHE A 14 3.89 -4.90 -2.26
C PHE A 14 4.76 -5.25 -3.47
N THR A 15 4.11 -5.39 -4.62
CA THR A 15 4.75 -5.54 -5.93
C THR A 15 4.77 -4.20 -6.65
N PHE A 16 5.94 -3.79 -7.14
CA PHE A 16 6.07 -2.57 -7.93
C PHE A 16 5.57 -2.78 -9.36
N GLN A 17 4.59 -1.97 -9.78
CA GLN A 17 4.03 -1.94 -11.13
C GLN A 17 4.73 -0.89 -11.97
N GLN A 18 5.79 -1.28 -12.69
CA GLN A 18 6.65 -0.36 -13.44
C GLN A 18 5.87 0.55 -14.42
N ALA A 19 4.86 0.01 -15.10
CA ALA A 19 4.05 0.76 -16.07
C ALA A 19 3.22 1.90 -15.44
N LYS A 20 2.74 1.68 -14.21
CA LYS A 20 1.91 2.65 -13.46
C LYS A 20 2.71 3.48 -12.45
N ARG A 21 3.97 3.12 -12.21
CA ARG A 21 4.83 3.68 -11.14
C ARG A 21 4.16 3.63 -9.77
N SER A 22 3.41 2.57 -9.51
CA SER A 22 2.67 2.32 -8.28
C SER A 22 3.10 0.99 -7.66
N TYR A 23 2.71 0.78 -6.42
CA TYR A 23 2.89 -0.45 -5.68
C TYR A 23 1.52 -1.07 -5.49
N LYS A 24 1.39 -2.38 -5.71
CA LYS A 24 0.16 -3.13 -5.50
C LYS A 24 0.40 -4.24 -4.50
N ILE A 25 -0.55 -4.47 -3.61
CA ILE A 25 -0.62 -5.70 -2.81
C ILE A 25 -2.03 -6.28 -2.91
N GLU A 26 -2.15 -7.60 -2.79
CA GLU A 26 -3.43 -8.30 -2.71
C GLU A 26 -3.48 -9.11 -1.43
N ILE A 27 -4.53 -8.91 -0.64
CA ILE A 27 -4.72 -9.53 0.67
C ILE A 27 -6.14 -10.03 0.72
N ASP A 28 -6.30 -11.35 0.88
CA ASP A 28 -7.61 -12.00 0.98
C ASP A 28 -8.58 -11.65 -0.16
N GLY A 29 -8.04 -11.47 -1.38
CA GLY A 29 -8.80 -11.09 -2.57
C GLY A 29 -9.09 -9.59 -2.73
N ALA A 30 -8.76 -8.76 -1.73
CA ALA A 30 -8.80 -7.30 -1.84
C ALA A 30 -7.46 -6.75 -2.32
N GLY A 31 -7.47 -5.91 -3.35
CA GLY A 31 -6.27 -5.25 -3.86
C GLY A 31 -6.09 -3.86 -3.25
N PHE A 32 -4.86 -3.44 -3.04
CA PHE A 32 -4.52 -2.09 -2.58
C PHE A 32 -3.39 -1.53 -3.42
N GLY A 33 -3.48 -0.23 -3.71
CA GLY A 33 -2.52 0.54 -4.47
C GLY A 33 -1.88 1.63 -3.63
N VAL A 34 -0.57 1.79 -3.75
CA VAL A 34 0.20 2.88 -3.15
C VAL A 34 1.00 3.58 -4.24
N VAL A 35 0.94 4.90 -4.30
CA VAL A 35 1.67 5.69 -5.29
C VAL A 35 2.36 6.87 -4.63
N GLN A 36 3.57 7.18 -5.10
CA GLN A 36 4.30 8.35 -4.66
C GLN A 36 3.84 9.57 -5.48
N ASN A 37 3.39 10.62 -4.80
CA ASN A 37 3.01 11.90 -5.41
C ASN A 37 3.83 13.03 -4.76
N GLY A 38 4.98 13.35 -5.37
CA GLY A 38 5.95 14.29 -4.82
C GLY A 38 6.49 13.80 -3.47
N PRO A 39 6.42 14.61 -2.39
CA PRO A 39 6.89 14.21 -1.06
C PRO A 39 5.88 13.33 -0.30
N ARG A 40 4.70 13.07 -0.88
CA ARG A 40 3.61 12.35 -0.21
C ARG A 40 3.41 10.97 -0.82
N TRP A 41 2.83 10.08 -0.03
CA TRP A 41 2.35 8.80 -0.47
C TRP A 41 0.82 8.79 -0.44
N LEU A 42 0.23 8.22 -1.48
CA LEU A 42 -1.21 8.08 -1.62
C LEU A 42 -1.56 6.60 -1.61
N PHE A 43 -2.61 6.25 -0.88
CA PHE A 43 -3.15 4.90 -0.76
C PHE A 43 -4.56 4.83 -1.34
N SER A 44 -4.91 3.73 -2.00
CA SER A 44 -6.26 3.47 -2.50
C SER A 44 -6.57 1.97 -2.54
N PRO A 45 -7.78 1.53 -2.12
CA PRO A 45 -8.25 0.18 -2.41
C PRO A 45 -8.55 0.02 -3.91
N LEU A 46 -8.11 -1.09 -4.50
CA LEU A 46 -8.37 -1.48 -5.88
C LEU A 46 -9.71 -2.21 -5.99
N PRO A 47 -10.51 -2.00 -7.05
CA PRO A 47 -10.17 -1.33 -8.32
C PRO A 47 -10.40 0.20 -8.36
N MET A 48 -10.63 0.86 -7.22
CA MET A 48 -11.02 2.29 -7.17
C MET A 48 -9.85 3.26 -7.37
N GLU A 49 -8.98 3.01 -8.38
CA GLU A 49 -7.63 3.59 -8.60
C GLU A 49 -7.51 5.13 -8.48
N HIS A 50 -8.60 5.90 -8.46
CA HIS A 50 -8.57 7.36 -8.36
C HIS A 50 -9.64 8.01 -7.49
N VAL A 51 -10.62 7.28 -6.94
CA VAL A 51 -11.81 7.89 -6.30
C VAL A 51 -11.61 8.16 -4.80
N SER A 52 -10.68 7.46 -4.15
CA SER A 52 -10.42 7.58 -2.70
C SER A 52 -8.93 7.56 -2.37
N LEU A 53 -8.13 8.39 -3.04
CA LEU A 53 -6.70 8.52 -2.72
C LEU A 53 -6.52 9.21 -1.36
N VAL A 54 -6.19 8.44 -0.33
CA VAL A 54 -5.90 8.94 1.01
C VAL A 54 -4.42 9.21 1.13
N THR A 55 -4.04 10.37 1.68
CA THR A 55 -2.64 10.65 1.98
C THR A 55 -2.21 9.82 3.19
N VAL A 56 -1.13 9.06 3.04
CA VAL A 56 -0.51 8.26 4.10
C VAL A 56 0.91 8.78 4.35
N ASN A 57 1.26 8.95 5.63
CA ASN A 57 2.53 9.54 6.05
C ASN A 57 3.48 8.50 6.66
N SER A 58 2.95 7.34 7.06
CA SER A 58 3.72 6.29 7.70
C SER A 58 3.23 4.91 7.29
N VAL A 59 4.10 3.91 7.47
CA VAL A 59 3.76 2.51 7.27
C VAL A 59 2.61 2.10 8.20
N GLU A 60 2.61 2.60 9.43
CA GLU A 60 1.60 2.27 10.43
C GLU A 60 0.20 2.75 10.00
N GLU A 61 0.08 3.95 9.41
CA GLU A 61 -1.18 4.45 8.83
C GLU A 61 -1.66 3.58 7.67
N LEU A 62 -0.74 3.17 6.80
CA LEU A 62 -1.03 2.31 5.66
C LEU A 62 -1.52 0.93 6.11
N GLU A 63 -0.87 0.34 7.12
CA GLU A 63 -1.28 -0.93 7.74
C GLU A 63 -2.66 -0.84 8.40
N GLU A 64 -2.95 0.27 9.07
CA GLU A 64 -4.25 0.51 9.69
C GLU A 64 -5.37 0.59 8.67
N LEU A 65 -5.14 1.26 7.53
CA LEU A 65 -6.11 1.32 6.43
C LEU A 65 -6.38 -0.05 5.83
N VAL A 66 -5.32 -0.82 5.53
CA VAL A 66 -5.47 -2.20 5.05
C VAL A 66 -6.20 -3.08 6.07
N TYR A 67 -5.87 -2.96 7.36
CA TYR A 67 -6.51 -3.72 8.43
C TYR A 67 -7.98 -3.34 8.60
N THR A 68 -8.34 -2.07 8.46
CA THR A 68 -9.73 -1.61 8.56
C THR A 68 -10.59 -2.22 7.45
N GLU A 69 -10.03 -2.34 6.24
CA GLU A 69 -10.74 -2.88 5.07
C GLU A 69 -10.78 -4.42 5.07
N THR A 70 -9.71 -5.09 5.53
CA THR A 70 -9.55 -6.56 5.39
C THR A 70 -9.62 -7.34 6.69
N GLY A 71 -9.45 -6.68 7.84
CA GLY A 71 -9.19 -7.34 9.13
C GLY A 71 -7.82 -8.03 9.22
N LYS A 72 -6.92 -7.82 8.25
CA LYS A 72 -5.60 -8.46 8.18
C LYS A 72 -4.47 -7.43 8.29
N ARG A 73 -3.42 -7.80 9.02
CA ARG A 73 -2.19 -6.99 9.12
C ARG A 73 -1.28 -7.32 7.94
N LEU A 74 -0.55 -6.32 7.45
CA LEU A 74 0.59 -6.57 6.57
C LEU A 74 1.63 -7.36 7.35
N ILE A 75 2.11 -8.46 6.79
CA ILE A 75 3.12 -9.29 7.42
C ILE A 75 4.41 -9.06 6.62
N THR A 76 5.42 -8.47 7.25
CA THR A 76 6.76 -8.36 6.68
C THR A 76 7.23 -9.76 6.24
N GLY A 77 7.57 -9.92 4.97
CA GLY A 77 8.03 -11.19 4.42
C GLY A 77 6.94 -12.15 3.94
N GLN A 78 5.73 -11.69 3.60
CA GLN A 78 4.86 -12.46 2.69
C GLN A 78 5.50 -12.51 1.30
N THR A 79 6.45 -13.44 1.13
CA THR A 79 6.73 -14.03 -0.18
C THR A 79 5.49 -14.82 -0.57
N ALA A 80 4.78 -14.33 -1.59
CA ALA A 80 3.85 -15.15 -2.35
C ALA A 80 4.57 -16.38 -2.93
#